data_AF-A0A534QNC0-F1
#
_entry.id   AF-A0A534QNC0-F1
#
_cell.length_a   1.000
_cell.length_b   1.000
_cell.length_c   1.000
_cell.angle_alpha   90.00
_cell.angle_beta   90.00
_cell.angle_gamma   90.00
#
_symmetry.space_group_name_H-M   'P 1'
#
loop_
_entity.id
_entity.type
_entity.pdbx_description
1 polymer ?
#
loop_
_entity_poly.entity_id
_entity_poly.type
_entity_poly.pdbx_seq_one_letter_code
_entity_poly.pdbx_strand_id
1 'polypeptide(L)'
;MPAASRWTTCGGSCSTTCASRRRWRWISRVWSPARTSPPRRCSSSRTRWRRASSARRSRRSVAARAACSRRASPSCRPAEFDEEAFAVCCALRVGSGELVFDYTGSAPECPYFFNSKPEIVRSELVVRVHQILAADVPFTDGVLRPVRVVAPEGSIVNARPPAPLAAAHMHVGLMAMELGETCLKKALACTVQMGRLAERITAPGGTTGMGLSSWHGDETFLVMDGNAVGAGGAWERDGIDMTGSNYGGPGLVYPDVETVEQSYPVRYLYKRLRRDAGGAGRRRGGASVEAAFTPHGAGRLEGTTLGMRRAIPLPGLFGGYPGACTAFDLEHDGAVHSLGLNAGGIVLGAGDVFRFANASGSGLGDPLEREPERVLADVREGYVSGETARTVYGVVLGRGTVDAEATRAARDAIRAARLARARPPETRIEEAPRAATPVGRLSAVVEVVRAGGALLARCAACGAGLARAPGLWKAGAAVAETTLGTPAYTAAAGATAPLRAAGAVVLREHFCPGCARLLETEVVLAGTPPEADVRPAFWAGA
;
A
#
# COMPACT_ATOMS: atom_id res chain seq x y z
N MET A 1 0.51 27.39 15.63
CA MET A 1 1.85 27.28 14.98
C MET A 1 2.68 28.49 15.39
N PRO A 2 3.84 28.32 16.05
CA PRO A 2 4.65 29.47 16.47
C PRO A 2 5.15 30.25 15.26
N ALA A 3 5.24 31.57 15.41
CA ALA A 3 5.81 32.44 14.40
C ALA A 3 7.23 31.99 14.03
N ALA A 4 8.06 31.62 15.02
CA ALA A 4 9.45 31.22 14.83
C ALA A 4 9.63 30.05 13.83
N SER A 5 8.88 28.96 13.96
CA SER A 5 8.98 27.81 13.03
C SER A 5 8.47 28.13 11.62
N ARG A 6 7.46 29.00 11.51
CA ARG A 6 7.03 29.56 10.22
C ARG A 6 8.15 30.41 9.59
N TRP A 7 8.85 31.24 10.37
CA TRP A 7 9.99 32.01 9.89
C TRP A 7 11.15 31.12 9.45
N THR A 8 11.48 30.04 10.18
CA THR A 8 12.55 29.11 9.79
C THR A 8 12.19 28.33 8.52
N THR A 9 10.95 27.86 8.41
CA THR A 9 10.49 27.10 7.23
C THR A 9 10.43 28.00 5.98
N CYS A 10 9.92 29.23 6.14
CA CYS A 10 9.88 30.23 5.08
C CYS A 10 11.30 30.71 4.70
N GLY A 11 12.16 30.93 5.70
CA GLY A 11 13.58 31.26 5.51
C GLY A 11 14.38 30.16 4.82
N GLY A 12 14.15 28.90 5.18
CA GLY A 12 14.73 27.71 4.54
C GLY A 12 14.28 27.58 3.07
N SER A 13 12.99 27.80 2.80
CA SER A 13 12.44 27.80 1.44
C SER A 13 13.04 28.92 0.58
N CYS A 14 13.13 30.13 1.14
CA CYS A 14 13.72 31.30 0.49
C CYS A 14 15.21 31.12 0.21
N SER A 15 15.98 30.62 1.18
CA SER A 15 17.43 30.38 1.04
C SER A 15 17.71 29.31 -0.02
N THR A 16 16.98 28.20 -0.01
CA THR A 16 17.09 27.13 -1.03
C THR A 16 16.79 27.65 -2.43
N THR A 17 15.74 28.48 -2.57
CA THR A 17 15.39 29.13 -3.83
C THR A 17 16.50 30.08 -4.30
N CYS A 18 17.05 30.88 -3.39
CA CYS A 18 18.14 31.81 -3.69
C CYS A 18 19.42 31.09 -4.12
N ALA A 19 19.82 30.05 -3.40
CA ALA A 19 20.97 29.20 -3.73
C ALA A 19 20.82 28.57 -5.12
N SER A 20 19.64 28.01 -5.41
CA SER A 20 19.30 27.46 -6.72
C SER A 20 19.44 28.52 -7.83
N ARG A 21 18.91 29.73 -7.62
CA ARG A 21 19.04 30.86 -8.56
C ARG A 21 20.49 31.28 -8.76
N ARG A 22 21.30 31.34 -7.71
CA ARG A 22 22.73 31.68 -7.80
C ARG A 22 23.50 30.62 -8.61
N ARG A 23 23.25 29.34 -8.36
CA ARG A 23 23.85 28.22 -9.11
C ARG A 23 23.49 28.30 -10.60
N TRP A 24 22.23 28.58 -10.93
CA TRP A 24 21.81 28.79 -12.32
C TRP A 24 22.48 30.00 -12.98
N ARG A 25 22.63 31.13 -12.27
CA ARG A 25 23.35 32.30 -12.76
C ARG A 25 24.83 31.98 -13.03
N TRP A 26 25.48 31.27 -12.13
CA TRP A 26 26.86 30.81 -12.32
C TRP A 26 26.98 29.88 -13.53
N ILE A 27 26.13 28.84 -13.63
CA ILE A 27 26.10 27.93 -14.80
C ILE A 27 25.92 28.74 -16.10
N SER A 28 25.01 29.71 -16.12
CA SER A 28 24.79 30.54 -17.31
C SER A 28 26.00 31.42 -17.68
N ARG A 29 26.79 31.88 -16.70
CA ARG A 29 28.02 32.66 -16.93
C ARG A 29 29.16 31.78 -17.45
N VAL A 30 29.35 30.59 -16.88
CA VAL A 30 30.44 29.67 -17.24
C VAL A 30 30.19 28.99 -18.59
N TRP A 31 28.94 28.62 -18.88
CA TRP A 31 28.59 27.85 -20.08
C TRP A 31 28.03 28.68 -21.24
N SER A 32 27.92 30.01 -21.10
CA SER A 32 27.39 30.87 -22.16
C SER A 32 28.13 32.22 -22.20
N PRO A 33 29.31 32.31 -22.84
CA PRO A 33 30.00 33.59 -23.02
C PRO A 33 29.19 34.59 -23.88
N ALA A 34 28.17 34.13 -24.62
CA ALA A 34 27.58 34.89 -25.72
C ALA A 34 26.13 35.40 -25.53
N ARG A 35 25.58 35.54 -24.31
CA ARG A 35 24.24 36.16 -24.13
C ARG A 35 24.15 37.10 -22.92
N THR A 36 24.11 38.40 -23.20
CA THR A 36 24.07 39.55 -22.28
C THR A 36 22.69 39.92 -21.75
N SER A 37 21.80 38.96 -21.47
CA SER A 37 20.50 39.26 -20.85
C SER A 37 20.06 38.19 -19.83
N PRO A 38 19.58 38.58 -18.63
CA PRO A 38 19.11 37.64 -17.64
C PRO A 38 17.78 37.02 -18.12
N PRO A 39 17.63 35.68 -18.16
CA PRO A 39 16.42 35.06 -18.68
C PRO A 39 15.27 35.27 -17.68
N ARG A 40 14.36 36.21 -17.98
CA ARG A 40 13.11 36.44 -17.21
C ARG A 40 12.03 35.38 -17.48
N ARG A 41 12.23 34.48 -18.44
CA ARG A 41 11.45 33.24 -18.62
C ARG A 41 12.42 32.14 -19.03
N CYS A 42 12.42 30.99 -18.36
CA CYS A 42 13.27 29.85 -18.71
C CYS A 42 12.70 29.16 -19.97
N SER A 43 12.87 29.80 -21.14
CA SER A 43 12.51 29.27 -22.47
C SER A 43 13.75 28.85 -23.26
N SER A 44 14.80 28.36 -22.58
CA SER A 44 15.97 27.83 -23.29
C SER A 44 15.57 26.60 -24.13
N SER A 45 16.10 26.49 -25.35
CA SER A 45 15.93 25.32 -26.23
C SER A 45 16.28 24.01 -25.51
N ARG A 46 17.24 24.04 -24.57
CA ARG A 46 17.65 22.90 -23.74
C ARG A 46 16.56 22.47 -22.73
N THR A 47 15.86 23.39 -22.07
CA THR A 47 14.76 23.03 -21.16
C THR A 47 13.61 22.42 -21.96
N ARG A 48 13.22 23.02 -23.09
CA ARG A 48 12.21 22.44 -23.99
C ARG A 48 12.63 21.07 -24.52
N TRP A 49 13.90 20.92 -24.90
CA TRP A 49 14.45 19.63 -25.35
C TRP A 49 14.45 18.58 -24.25
N ARG A 50 14.87 18.92 -23.01
CA ARG A 50 14.82 18.01 -21.86
C ARG A 50 13.39 17.56 -21.56
N ARG A 51 12.42 18.48 -21.54
CA ARG A 51 10.99 18.16 -21.35
C ARG A 51 10.44 17.29 -22.47
N ALA A 52 10.72 17.63 -23.73
CA ALA A 52 10.27 16.85 -24.89
C ALA A 52 10.96 15.48 -24.98
N SER A 53 12.22 15.37 -24.59
CA SER A 53 12.96 14.10 -24.51
C SER A 53 12.44 13.23 -23.38
N SER A 54 12.21 13.79 -22.18
CA SER A 54 11.60 13.10 -21.04
C SER A 54 10.19 12.62 -21.36
N ALA A 55 9.36 13.46 -21.98
CA ALA A 55 8.02 13.07 -22.43
C ALA A 55 8.05 11.92 -23.46
N ARG A 56 8.94 11.98 -24.45
CA ARG A 56 9.10 10.90 -25.44
C ARG A 56 9.61 9.61 -24.79
N ARG A 57 10.61 9.68 -23.90
CA ARG A 57 11.14 8.52 -23.16
C ARG A 57 10.09 7.93 -22.21
N SER A 58 9.31 8.77 -21.53
CA SER A 58 8.22 8.35 -20.64
C SER A 58 7.11 7.63 -21.42
N ARG A 59 6.64 8.23 -22.53
CA ARG A 59 5.64 7.59 -23.40
C ARG A 59 6.15 6.28 -23.98
N ARG A 60 7.42 6.23 -24.42
CA ARG A 60 8.02 4.98 -24.91
C ARG A 60 8.12 3.92 -23.81
N SER A 61 8.48 4.32 -22.59
CA SER A 61 8.56 3.40 -21.44
C SER A 61 7.19 2.87 -21.05
N VAL A 62 6.18 3.74 -20.96
CA VAL A 62 4.78 3.35 -20.69
C VAL A 62 4.25 2.46 -21.82
N ALA A 63 4.39 2.86 -23.08
CA ALA A 63 3.91 2.09 -24.22
C ALA A 63 4.58 0.71 -24.32
N ALA A 64 5.90 0.63 -24.11
CA ALA A 64 6.64 -0.63 -24.19
C ALA A 64 6.35 -1.57 -23.00
N ARG A 65 6.11 -1.01 -21.82
CA ARG A 65 6.01 -1.79 -20.56
C ARG A 65 4.57 -2.07 -20.13
N ALA A 66 3.59 -1.37 -20.71
CA ALA A 66 2.21 -1.43 -20.26
C ALA A 66 1.23 -1.86 -21.38
N ALA A 67 1.70 -2.42 -22.50
CA ALA A 67 0.93 -2.67 -23.73
C ALA A 67 -0.30 -3.62 -23.65
N CYS A 68 -0.82 -3.94 -22.47
CA CYS A 68 -1.89 -4.93 -22.29
C CYS A 68 -2.91 -4.51 -21.22
N SER A 69 -3.90 -3.66 -21.54
CA SER A 69 -5.30 -3.86 -21.06
C SER A 69 -6.26 -2.80 -21.62
N ARG A 70 -7.39 -3.24 -22.20
CA ARG A 70 -8.52 -2.35 -22.50
C ARG A 70 -9.73 -2.79 -21.68
N ARG A 71 -9.95 -2.04 -20.59
CA ARG A 71 -11.05 -2.07 -19.59
C ARG A 71 -11.01 -3.16 -18.53
N ALA A 72 -10.55 -2.80 -17.32
CA ALA A 72 -10.93 -3.49 -16.08
C ALA A 72 -12.22 -2.88 -15.50
N SER A 73 -13.00 -3.68 -14.75
CA SER A 73 -14.03 -3.15 -13.84
C SER A 73 -13.34 -2.36 -12.72
N PRO A 74 -13.99 -1.34 -12.12
CA PRO A 74 -13.37 -0.59 -11.04
C PRO A 74 -13.09 -1.50 -9.83
N SER A 75 -11.86 -1.45 -9.32
CA SER A 75 -11.52 -1.92 -7.98
C SER A 75 -11.92 -0.83 -6.99
N CYS A 76 -12.58 -1.18 -5.89
CA CYS A 76 -13.09 -0.21 -4.93
C CYS A 76 -12.62 -0.58 -3.53
N ARG A 77 -12.07 0.40 -2.81
CA ARG A 77 -11.60 0.24 -1.45
C ARG A 77 -12.25 1.27 -0.54
N PRO A 78 -12.65 0.87 0.68
CA PRO A 78 -13.18 1.82 1.64
C PRO A 78 -12.05 2.68 2.21
N ALA A 79 -12.20 3.99 2.11
CA ALA A 79 -11.48 5.01 2.85
C ALA A 79 -12.21 5.26 4.17
N GLU A 80 -11.51 5.15 5.29
CA GLU A 80 -12.14 5.33 6.60
C GLU A 80 -11.89 6.72 7.19
N PHE A 81 -12.90 7.25 7.85
CA PHE A 81 -12.81 8.37 8.77
C PHE A 81 -13.45 7.93 10.08
N ASP A 82 -12.61 7.51 11.01
CA ASP A 82 -13.02 6.81 12.23
C ASP A 82 -13.97 5.64 11.91
N GLU A 83 -15.25 5.71 12.29
CA GLU A 83 -16.22 4.64 12.02
C GLU A 83 -16.89 4.76 10.65
N GLU A 84 -16.77 5.87 9.92
CA GLU A 84 -17.37 5.99 8.58
C GLU A 84 -16.45 5.43 7.48
N ALA A 85 -17.05 4.87 6.42
CA ALA A 85 -16.32 4.33 5.28
C ALA A 85 -16.86 4.90 3.96
N PHE A 86 -15.95 5.37 3.11
CA PHE A 86 -16.22 6.02 1.84
C PHE A 86 -15.56 5.23 0.72
N ALA A 87 -16.34 4.79 -0.28
CA ALA A 87 -15.75 4.05 -1.40
C ALA A 87 -14.81 4.94 -2.23
N VAL A 88 -13.58 4.49 -2.44
CA VAL A 88 -12.66 5.05 -3.45
C VAL A 88 -12.48 3.97 -4.51
N CYS A 89 -12.87 4.28 -5.74
CA CYS A 89 -12.85 3.33 -6.85
C CYS A 89 -11.81 3.74 -7.89
N CYS A 90 -11.17 2.77 -8.56
CA CYS A 90 -10.26 3.05 -9.66
C CYS A 90 -10.36 1.95 -10.72
N ALA A 91 -10.55 2.35 -11.97
CA ALA A 91 -10.33 1.51 -13.15
C ALA A 91 -9.13 2.05 -13.94
N LEU A 92 -8.10 1.23 -14.11
CA LEU A 92 -6.97 1.56 -14.97
C LEU A 92 -7.24 1.08 -16.41
N ARG A 93 -7.09 1.97 -17.37
CA ARG A 93 -7.03 1.64 -18.80
C ARG A 93 -5.62 1.91 -19.32
N VAL A 94 -5.07 0.96 -20.06
CA VAL A 94 -3.71 1.07 -20.59
C VAL A 94 -3.68 0.90 -22.10
N GLY A 95 -3.22 1.93 -22.82
CA GLY A 95 -3.13 1.86 -24.26
C GLY A 95 -2.66 3.18 -24.87
N SER A 96 -2.23 3.13 -26.13
CA SER A 96 -1.83 4.33 -26.89
C SER A 96 -0.71 5.16 -26.24
N GLY A 97 0.11 4.54 -25.38
CA GLY A 97 1.16 5.21 -24.61
C GLY A 97 0.68 6.06 -23.43
N GLU A 98 -0.56 5.84 -22.98
CA GLU A 98 -1.20 6.53 -21.85
C GLU A 98 -1.73 5.53 -20.79
N LEU A 99 -1.72 6.00 -19.54
CA LEU A 99 -2.34 5.38 -18.37
C LEU A 99 -3.50 6.28 -17.95
N VAL A 100 -4.73 5.78 -18.07
CA VAL A 100 -5.94 6.50 -17.65
C VAL A 100 -6.46 5.85 -16.38
N PHE A 101 -6.33 6.56 -15.26
CA PHE A 101 -6.88 6.20 -13.96
C PHE A 101 -8.26 6.84 -13.82
N ASP A 102 -9.31 6.02 -13.89
CA ASP A 102 -10.70 6.46 -13.85
C ASP A 102 -11.30 6.20 -12.46
N TYR A 103 -11.54 7.26 -11.70
CA TYR A 103 -12.08 7.22 -10.34
C TYR A 103 -13.61 7.37 -10.27
N THR A 104 -14.29 7.22 -11.41
CA THR A 104 -15.76 7.17 -11.45
C THR A 104 -16.29 6.04 -10.56
N GLY A 105 -17.35 6.32 -9.80
CA GLY A 105 -17.92 5.40 -8.80
C GLY A 105 -17.38 5.58 -7.38
N SER A 106 -16.41 6.47 -7.17
CA SER A 106 -16.02 6.90 -5.83
C SER A 106 -17.16 7.65 -5.14
N ALA A 107 -17.18 7.62 -3.81
CA ALA A 107 -18.20 8.25 -2.98
C ALA A 107 -18.33 9.76 -3.24
N PRO A 108 -19.51 10.36 -2.95
CA PRO A 108 -19.65 11.80 -2.89
C PRO A 108 -18.64 12.45 -1.94
N GLU A 109 -18.36 13.73 -2.14
CA GLU A 109 -17.64 14.53 -1.17
C GLU A 109 -18.28 14.47 0.23
N CYS A 110 -17.46 14.59 1.26
CA CYS A 110 -17.85 14.44 2.65
C CYS A 110 -17.63 15.75 3.44
N PRO A 111 -18.22 15.91 4.64
CA PRO A 111 -18.02 17.11 5.45
C PRO A 111 -16.65 17.16 6.16
N TYR A 112 -15.83 16.11 6.04
CA TYR A 112 -14.55 15.98 6.73
C TYR A 112 -13.37 16.56 5.94
N PHE A 113 -12.27 16.86 6.64
CA PHE A 113 -11.09 17.55 6.10
C PHE A 113 -10.21 16.74 5.12
N PHE A 114 -10.63 15.51 4.82
CA PHE A 114 -9.84 14.51 4.10
C PHE A 114 -10.28 14.25 2.64
N ASN A 115 -11.23 15.05 2.10
CA ASN A 115 -11.51 15.07 0.66
C ASN A 115 -10.24 15.40 -0.15
N SER A 116 -10.21 15.08 -1.44
CA SER A 116 -9.08 15.34 -2.33
C SER A 116 -9.45 16.08 -3.62
N LYS A 117 -8.43 16.32 -4.44
CA LYS A 117 -8.48 16.96 -5.76
C LYS A 117 -7.72 16.13 -6.80
N PRO A 118 -8.15 16.13 -8.07
CA PRO A 118 -7.53 15.31 -9.11
C PRO A 118 -6.06 15.65 -9.34
N GLU A 119 -5.64 16.91 -9.13
CA GLU A 119 -4.24 17.34 -9.26
C GLU A 119 -3.34 16.70 -8.20
N ILE A 120 -3.87 16.49 -6.99
CA ILE A 120 -3.15 15.87 -5.87
C ILE A 120 -2.98 14.38 -6.16
N VAL A 121 -4.09 13.69 -6.43
CA VAL A 121 -4.10 12.26 -6.80
C VAL A 121 -3.14 12.00 -7.98
N ARG A 122 -3.19 12.86 -9.02
CA ARG A 122 -2.30 12.75 -10.18
C ARG A 122 -0.84 12.93 -9.81
N SER A 123 -0.51 13.87 -8.94
CA SER A 123 0.86 14.17 -8.55
C SER A 123 1.47 12.98 -7.80
N GLU A 124 0.73 12.38 -6.88
CA GLU A 124 1.15 11.20 -6.11
C GLU A 124 1.28 9.97 -7.02
N LEU A 125 0.31 9.73 -7.92
CA LEU A 125 0.39 8.65 -8.91
C LEU A 125 1.62 8.77 -9.81
N VAL A 126 1.97 9.98 -10.27
CA VAL A 126 3.10 10.17 -11.19
C VAL A 126 4.42 9.81 -10.54
N VAL A 127 4.59 10.06 -9.24
CA VAL A 127 5.77 9.58 -8.49
C VAL A 127 5.85 8.06 -8.57
N ARG A 128 4.74 7.34 -8.32
CA ARG A 128 4.73 5.87 -8.33
C ARG A 128 4.93 5.29 -9.72
N VAL A 129 4.22 5.83 -10.70
CA VAL A 129 4.38 5.45 -12.10
C VAL A 129 5.83 5.66 -12.54
N HIS A 130 6.47 6.75 -12.12
CA HIS A 130 7.88 6.99 -12.40
C HIS A 130 8.79 5.94 -11.75
N GLN A 131 8.63 5.67 -10.46
CA GLN A 131 9.43 4.66 -9.74
C GLN A 131 9.29 3.24 -10.31
N ILE A 132 8.10 2.89 -10.81
CA ILE A 132 7.80 1.56 -11.35
C ILE A 132 8.21 1.44 -12.83
N LEU A 133 7.82 2.41 -13.67
CA LEU A 133 7.91 2.30 -15.13
C LEU A 133 9.00 3.16 -15.77
N ALA A 134 9.58 4.13 -15.07
CA ALA A 134 10.44 5.14 -15.69
C ALA A 134 11.56 5.66 -14.76
N ALA A 135 12.06 4.82 -13.84
CA ALA A 135 13.08 5.20 -12.87
C ALA A 135 14.39 5.71 -13.53
N ASP A 136 14.65 5.28 -14.77
CA ASP A 136 15.77 5.71 -15.62
C ASP A 136 15.52 7.03 -16.39
N VAL A 137 14.30 7.58 -16.29
CA VAL A 137 13.93 8.85 -16.92
C VAL A 137 14.08 9.99 -15.90
N PRO A 138 14.69 11.14 -16.26
CA PRO A 138 14.74 12.28 -15.36
C PRO A 138 13.34 12.76 -14.94
N PHE A 139 13.16 13.04 -13.64
CA PHE A 139 11.90 13.54 -13.10
C PHE A 139 11.64 14.98 -13.55
N THR A 140 10.82 15.14 -14.59
CA THR A 140 10.37 16.45 -15.11
C THR A 140 8.87 16.38 -15.44
N ASP A 141 8.23 17.49 -15.78
CA ASP A 141 6.83 17.52 -16.23
C ASP A 141 6.50 16.58 -17.42
N GLY A 142 7.52 16.07 -18.12
CA GLY A 142 7.37 15.05 -19.15
C GLY A 142 6.79 13.73 -18.63
N VAL A 143 7.03 13.40 -17.35
CA VAL A 143 6.53 12.17 -16.72
C VAL A 143 5.04 12.26 -16.37
N LEU A 144 4.48 13.47 -16.28
CA LEU A 144 3.04 13.70 -16.04
C LEU A 144 2.20 13.44 -17.31
N ARG A 145 2.78 13.60 -18.50
CA ARG A 145 2.05 13.56 -19.77
C ARG A 145 1.36 12.23 -20.09
N PRO A 146 1.95 11.05 -19.82
CA PRO A 146 1.26 9.78 -20.06
C PRO A 146 0.26 9.41 -18.96
N VAL A 147 0.15 10.18 -17.86
CA VAL A 147 -0.77 9.87 -16.74
C VAL A 147 -1.95 10.82 -16.77
N ARG A 148 -3.15 10.27 -16.99
CA ARG A 148 -4.42 10.97 -16.96
C ARG A 148 -5.27 10.46 -15.81
N VAL A 149 -5.84 11.38 -15.04
CA VAL A 149 -6.81 11.11 -13.97
C VAL A 149 -8.18 11.58 -14.45
N VAL A 150 -9.20 10.73 -14.30
CA VAL A 150 -10.62 11.08 -14.48
C VAL A 150 -11.26 11.02 -13.11
N ALA A 151 -11.77 12.14 -12.63
CA ALA A 151 -12.39 12.27 -11.31
C ALA A 151 -13.64 13.16 -11.42
N PRO A 152 -14.86 12.59 -11.31
CA PRO A 152 -16.10 13.37 -11.39
C PRO A 152 -16.16 14.46 -10.31
N GLU A 153 -16.52 15.68 -10.68
CA GLU A 153 -16.70 16.78 -9.72
C GLU A 153 -17.81 16.47 -8.71
N GLY A 154 -17.60 16.82 -7.44
CA GLY A 154 -18.51 16.47 -6.35
C GLY A 154 -18.28 15.07 -5.76
N SER A 155 -17.28 14.33 -6.24
CA SER A 155 -16.80 13.11 -5.60
C SER A 155 -15.74 13.41 -4.54
N ILE A 156 -15.48 12.45 -3.65
CA ILE A 156 -14.47 12.55 -2.59
C ILE A 156 -13.05 12.77 -3.11
N VAL A 157 -12.78 12.41 -4.37
CA VAL A 157 -11.49 12.64 -5.06
C VAL A 157 -11.44 13.93 -5.88
N ASN A 158 -12.57 14.66 -5.98
CA ASN A 158 -12.68 15.95 -6.66
C ASN A 158 -13.81 16.79 -6.02
N ALA A 159 -13.59 17.18 -4.76
CA ALA A 159 -14.59 17.89 -3.97
C ALA A 159 -14.75 19.36 -4.40
N ARG A 160 -15.93 19.94 -4.24
CA ARG A 160 -16.28 21.32 -4.62
C ARG A 160 -16.12 22.27 -3.43
N PRO A 161 -15.72 23.53 -3.64
CA PRO A 161 -15.86 24.54 -2.60
C PRO A 161 -17.33 24.60 -2.11
N PRO A 162 -17.60 24.65 -0.80
CA PRO A 162 -16.67 24.86 0.33
C PRO A 162 -16.20 23.59 1.05
N ALA A 163 -16.28 22.39 0.43
CA ALA A 163 -15.89 21.14 1.06
C ALA A 163 -14.45 21.19 1.63
N PRO A 164 -14.21 20.68 2.86
CA PRO A 164 -12.90 20.76 3.51
C PRO A 164 -11.80 19.94 2.83
N LEU A 165 -10.58 20.51 2.70
CA LEU A 165 -9.43 19.94 1.98
C LEU A 165 -8.09 20.02 2.75
N ALA A 166 -8.13 20.20 4.08
CA ALA A 166 -6.90 20.43 4.86
C ALA A 166 -5.89 19.26 4.80
N ALA A 167 -6.39 18.02 4.66
CA ALA A 167 -5.59 16.81 4.54
C ALA A 167 -5.69 16.19 3.14
N ALA A 168 -5.89 16.98 2.09
CA ALA A 168 -6.24 16.46 0.76
C ALA A 168 -5.20 15.53 0.09
N HIS A 169 -3.94 15.60 0.51
CA HIS A 169 -2.89 14.65 0.09
C HIS A 169 -2.91 13.38 0.96
N MET A 170 -3.26 13.49 2.24
CA MET A 170 -3.43 12.34 3.11
C MET A 170 -4.77 11.65 2.88
N HIS A 171 -4.99 10.54 3.58
CA HIS A 171 -6.19 9.71 3.50
C HIS A 171 -6.65 9.41 2.07
N VAL A 172 -7.64 10.14 1.53
CA VAL A 172 -8.27 9.86 0.24
C VAL A 172 -7.27 10.02 -0.91
N GLY A 173 -6.43 11.05 -0.90
CA GLY A 173 -5.42 11.26 -1.96
C GLY A 173 -4.48 10.06 -2.06
N LEU A 174 -3.86 9.75 -0.92
CA LEU A 174 -3.00 8.60 -0.72
C LEU A 174 -3.64 7.24 -1.05
N MET A 175 -4.88 7.02 -0.61
CA MET A 175 -5.61 5.78 -0.89
C MET A 175 -5.96 5.66 -2.37
N ALA A 176 -6.39 6.76 -3.01
CA ALA A 176 -6.65 6.80 -4.44
C ALA A 176 -5.37 6.47 -5.23
N MET A 177 -4.23 7.05 -4.82
CA MET A 177 -2.94 6.74 -5.43
C MET A 177 -2.54 5.27 -5.24
N GLU A 178 -2.61 4.74 -4.01
CA GLU A 178 -2.24 3.36 -3.70
C GLU A 178 -3.12 2.34 -4.45
N LEU A 179 -4.41 2.62 -4.56
CA LEU A 179 -5.34 1.84 -5.36
C LEU A 179 -4.96 1.87 -6.85
N GLY A 180 -4.66 3.04 -7.41
CA GLY A 180 -4.17 3.16 -8.78
C GLY A 180 -2.83 2.43 -9.00
N GLU A 181 -1.91 2.52 -8.03
CA GLU A 181 -0.65 1.78 -8.02
C GLU A 181 -0.90 0.27 -8.02
N THR A 182 -1.85 -0.23 -7.22
CA THR A 182 -2.24 -1.64 -7.23
C THR A 182 -2.80 -2.06 -8.59
N CYS A 183 -3.70 -1.27 -9.19
CA CYS A 183 -4.21 -1.53 -10.53
C CYS A 183 -3.08 -1.63 -11.57
N LEU A 184 -2.08 -0.75 -11.49
CA LEU A 184 -0.90 -0.80 -12.35
C LEU A 184 -0.08 -2.07 -12.13
N LYS A 185 0.17 -2.46 -10.88
CA LYS A 185 0.92 -3.67 -10.53
C LYS A 185 0.20 -4.95 -10.98
N LYS A 186 -1.12 -5.02 -10.81
CA LYS A 186 -1.97 -6.12 -11.32
C LYS A 186 -1.92 -6.18 -12.85
N ALA A 187 -2.04 -5.05 -13.55
CA ALA A 187 -1.92 -4.99 -15.01
C ALA A 187 -0.53 -5.43 -15.49
N LEU A 188 0.54 -4.99 -14.81
CA LEU A 188 1.90 -5.43 -15.11
C LEU A 188 2.01 -6.95 -14.99
N ALA A 189 1.58 -7.55 -13.87
CA ALA A 189 1.66 -8.99 -13.61
C ALA A 189 1.01 -9.89 -14.68
N CYS A 190 0.12 -9.34 -15.51
CA CYS A 190 -0.53 -10.06 -16.61
C CYS A 190 0.33 -10.16 -17.89
N THR A 191 1.46 -9.46 -17.94
CA THR A 191 2.35 -9.50 -19.11
C THR A 191 3.31 -10.69 -19.04
N VAL A 192 3.49 -11.38 -20.17
CA VAL A 192 4.24 -12.65 -20.25
C VAL A 192 5.75 -12.47 -19.95
N GLN A 193 6.28 -11.25 -20.07
CA GLN A 193 7.70 -10.94 -19.89
C GLN A 193 7.91 -10.09 -18.63
N MET A 194 7.69 -10.70 -17.46
CA MET A 194 7.89 -10.05 -16.15
C MET A 194 9.29 -9.46 -15.95
N GLY A 195 10.35 -10.10 -16.48
CA GLY A 195 11.71 -9.57 -16.54
C GLY A 195 12.14 -8.81 -15.28
N ARG A 196 12.86 -7.69 -15.46
CA ARG A 196 13.26 -6.80 -14.36
C ARG A 196 12.12 -5.97 -13.76
N LEU A 197 10.94 -5.93 -14.40
CA LEU A 197 9.78 -5.19 -13.89
C LEU A 197 9.10 -5.95 -12.75
N ALA A 198 9.27 -7.26 -12.68
CA ALA A 198 8.81 -8.09 -11.57
C ALA A 198 9.30 -7.54 -10.22
N GLU A 199 10.57 -7.11 -10.15
CA GLU A 199 11.17 -6.52 -8.94
C GLU A 199 10.45 -5.26 -8.42
N ARG A 200 9.65 -4.59 -9.29
CA ARG A 200 8.88 -3.39 -8.95
C ARG A 200 7.46 -3.70 -8.50
N ILE A 201 7.01 -4.95 -8.65
CA ILE A 201 5.74 -5.42 -8.12
C ILE A 201 5.92 -5.63 -6.62
N THR A 202 5.19 -4.83 -5.86
CA THR A 202 5.17 -4.85 -4.40
C THR A 202 3.72 -4.83 -3.93
N ALA A 203 3.41 -5.58 -2.88
CA ALA A 203 2.14 -5.44 -2.20
C ALA A 203 1.96 -4.00 -1.66
N PRO A 204 0.72 -3.59 -1.34
CA PRO A 204 0.47 -2.35 -0.62
C PRO A 204 1.31 -2.24 0.66
N GLY A 205 1.78 -1.04 0.98
CA GLY A 205 2.63 -0.79 2.15
C GLY A 205 2.90 0.69 2.36
N GLY A 206 3.52 1.01 3.49
CA GLY A 206 4.15 2.28 3.87
C GLY A 206 3.31 3.55 3.71
N THR A 207 3.09 3.93 2.46
CA THR A 207 2.61 5.23 2.04
C THR A 207 1.18 5.55 2.49
N THR A 208 0.31 4.55 2.68
CA THR A 208 -1.06 4.74 3.24
C THR A 208 -1.20 4.23 4.67
N GLY A 209 -0.10 3.99 5.41
CA GLY A 209 -0.11 3.40 6.75
C GLY A 209 0.31 4.32 7.89
N MET A 210 0.37 5.64 7.65
CA MET A 210 0.85 6.61 8.64
C MET A 210 -0.13 6.76 9.80
N GLY A 211 0.41 6.85 11.01
CA GLY A 211 -0.30 7.18 12.23
C GLY A 211 0.42 8.32 12.95
N LEU A 212 0.16 9.56 12.54
CA LEU A 212 0.77 10.75 13.10
C LEU A 212 0.11 11.12 14.43
N SER A 213 0.92 11.53 15.39
CA SER A 213 0.44 12.23 16.58
C SER A 213 1.17 13.55 16.73
N SER A 214 0.45 14.56 17.22
CA SER A 214 0.98 15.90 17.42
C SER A 214 0.72 16.38 18.83
N TRP A 215 1.75 16.86 19.53
CA TRP A 215 1.66 17.23 20.95
C TRP A 215 2.24 18.62 21.20
N HIS A 216 1.58 19.38 22.06
CA HIS A 216 2.04 20.67 22.55
C HIS A 216 1.81 20.79 24.06
N GLY A 217 2.51 21.71 24.71
CA GLY A 217 2.30 22.04 26.12
C GLY A 217 1.96 23.52 26.28
N ASP A 218 2.21 24.05 27.48
CA ASP A 218 2.10 25.48 27.77
C ASP A 218 3.16 26.30 27.00
N GLU A 219 4.30 25.69 26.72
CA GLU A 219 5.31 26.22 25.80
C GLU A 219 4.98 25.89 24.34
N THR A 220 5.38 26.77 23.41
CA THR A 220 5.00 26.62 22.00
C THR A 220 5.92 25.65 21.23
N PHE A 221 5.64 24.34 21.31
CA PHE A 221 6.28 23.31 20.49
C PHE A 221 5.26 22.41 19.78
N LEU A 222 5.73 21.58 18.86
CA LEU A 222 4.96 20.52 18.21
C LEU A 222 5.85 19.29 18.04
N VAL A 223 5.61 18.25 18.83
CA VAL A 223 6.20 16.92 18.58
C VAL A 223 5.41 16.26 17.46
N MET A 224 6.06 15.70 16.45
CA MET A 224 5.41 14.90 15.42
C MET A 224 6.19 13.60 15.19
N ASP A 225 5.58 12.46 15.50
CA ASP A 225 6.07 11.12 15.17
C ASP A 225 4.89 10.30 14.59
N GLY A 226 5.19 9.18 13.91
CA GLY A 226 4.16 8.36 13.28
C GLY A 226 4.40 7.98 11.82
N ASN A 227 5.60 8.24 11.29
CA ASN A 227 5.91 7.91 9.90
C ASN A 227 6.64 6.56 9.74
N ALA A 228 6.79 5.79 10.82
CA ALA A 228 7.59 4.56 10.88
C ALA A 228 6.79 3.32 10.48
N VAL A 229 6.52 3.23 9.17
CA VAL A 229 5.65 2.25 8.51
C VAL A 229 6.43 1.17 7.78
N GLY A 230 5.84 -0.01 7.56
CA GLY A 230 6.49 -1.11 6.83
C GLY A 230 6.15 -1.14 5.32
N ALA A 231 7.11 -1.52 4.47
CA ALA A 231 6.88 -1.65 3.02
C ALA A 231 6.13 -2.94 2.68
N GLY A 232 5.39 -3.01 1.57
CA GLY A 232 4.78 -4.29 1.15
C GLY A 232 5.82 -5.29 0.63
N GLY A 233 5.53 -6.58 0.76
CA GLY A 233 6.36 -7.65 0.19
C GLY A 233 6.54 -7.46 -1.32
N ALA A 234 7.77 -7.59 -1.81
CA ALA A 234 8.09 -7.47 -3.23
C ALA A 234 8.11 -8.85 -3.90
N TRP A 235 8.14 -8.91 -5.23
CA TRP A 235 8.18 -10.18 -5.96
C TRP A 235 9.35 -11.09 -5.54
N GLU A 236 10.55 -10.51 -5.39
CA GLU A 236 11.80 -11.23 -5.09
C GLU A 236 12.38 -10.98 -3.68
N ARG A 237 11.75 -10.14 -2.86
CA ARG A 237 12.27 -9.79 -1.52
C ARG A 237 11.15 -9.43 -0.56
N ASP A 238 11.41 -9.56 0.73
CA ASP A 238 10.49 -9.07 1.75
C ASP A 238 10.42 -7.53 1.72
N GLY A 239 9.35 -7.00 2.29
CA GLY A 239 9.18 -5.56 2.48
C GLY A 239 10.20 -5.03 3.47
N ILE A 240 10.68 -3.81 3.22
CA ILE A 240 11.61 -3.12 4.12
C ILE A 240 10.84 -2.76 5.40
N ASP A 241 11.29 -3.24 6.55
CA ASP A 241 10.78 -2.84 7.86
C ASP A 241 11.10 -1.36 8.10
N MET A 242 10.19 -0.62 8.74
CA MET A 242 10.38 0.82 9.04
C MET A 242 10.78 1.67 7.81
N THR A 243 10.26 1.35 6.61
CA THR A 243 10.67 2.02 5.36
C THR A 243 10.31 3.50 5.28
N GLY A 244 9.24 3.95 5.94
CA GLY A 244 8.74 5.33 5.88
C GLY A 244 7.74 5.61 4.75
N SER A 245 6.96 6.70 4.83
CA SER A 245 6.13 7.16 3.72
C SER A 245 6.98 7.82 2.60
N ASN A 246 7.57 7.00 1.74
CA ASN A 246 8.44 7.52 0.68
C ASN A 246 7.63 8.05 -0.52
N TYR A 247 7.41 9.36 -0.56
CA TYR A 247 6.90 10.10 -1.73
C TYR A 247 7.99 10.58 -2.70
N GLY A 248 9.28 10.45 -2.36
CA GLY A 248 10.36 11.15 -3.10
C GLY A 248 11.68 10.40 -3.30
N GLY A 249 11.88 9.24 -2.67
CA GLY A 249 13.12 8.46 -2.79
C GLY A 249 13.59 7.89 -1.44
N PRO A 250 14.67 7.09 -1.43
CA PRO A 250 15.26 6.56 -0.20
C PRO A 250 15.96 7.70 0.56
N GLY A 251 15.60 7.91 1.84
CA GLY A 251 16.25 8.94 2.65
C GLY A 251 15.44 9.49 3.82
N LEU A 252 14.27 8.94 4.13
CA LEU A 252 13.60 9.23 5.40
C LEU A 252 14.48 8.69 6.55
N VAL A 253 15.06 9.62 7.30
CA VAL A 253 15.78 9.35 8.55
C VAL A 253 14.80 9.59 9.68
N TYR A 254 14.66 8.61 10.57
CA TYR A 254 13.86 8.78 11.77
C TYR A 254 14.66 9.54 12.81
N PRO A 255 14.04 10.46 13.56
CA PRO A 255 14.74 11.15 14.61
C PRO A 255 15.16 10.16 15.69
N ASP A 256 16.40 10.30 16.16
CA ASP A 256 16.90 9.58 17.33
C ASP A 256 16.05 9.97 18.54
N VAL A 257 15.73 8.99 19.40
CA VAL A 257 14.91 9.23 20.59
C VAL A 257 15.52 10.32 21.48
N GLU A 258 16.85 10.33 21.63
CA GLU A 258 17.59 11.35 22.39
C GLU A 258 17.40 12.76 21.84
N THR A 259 17.36 12.92 20.51
CA THR A 259 17.12 14.23 19.88
C THR A 259 15.70 14.74 20.19
N VAL A 260 14.72 13.83 20.20
CA VAL A 260 13.33 14.16 20.54
C VAL A 260 13.21 14.53 22.02
N GLU A 261 13.78 13.75 22.94
CA GLU A 261 13.74 14.01 24.38
C GLU A 261 14.51 15.28 24.78
N GLN A 262 15.57 15.64 24.06
CA GLN A 262 16.29 16.91 24.27
C GLN A 262 15.47 18.13 23.81
N SER A 263 14.65 17.96 22.78
CA SER A 263 13.92 19.07 22.15
C SER A 263 12.53 19.28 22.71
N TYR A 264 11.95 18.27 23.36
CA TYR A 264 10.55 18.25 23.76
C TYR A 264 10.35 17.57 25.11
N PRO A 265 9.35 18.00 25.91
CA PRO A 265 9.11 17.49 27.25
C PRO A 265 8.37 16.13 27.24
N VAL A 266 8.94 15.16 26.54
CA VAL A 266 8.47 13.78 26.46
C VAL A 266 9.63 12.84 26.76
N ARG A 267 9.32 11.67 27.30
CA ARG A 267 10.28 10.59 27.46
C ARG A 267 9.74 9.32 26.85
N TYR A 268 10.50 8.72 25.93
CA TYR A 268 10.15 7.42 25.35
C TYR A 268 10.38 6.32 26.37
N LEU A 269 9.38 5.45 26.51
CA LEU A 269 9.48 4.22 27.30
C LEU A 269 10.06 3.09 26.46
N TYR A 270 9.64 3.03 25.19
CA TYR A 270 10.22 2.16 24.18
C TYR A 270 9.92 2.67 22.77
N LYS A 271 10.75 2.22 21.82
CA LYS A 271 10.51 2.32 20.38
C LYS A 271 11.10 1.07 19.73
N ARG A 272 10.25 0.20 19.17
CA ARG A 272 10.67 -1.12 18.66
C ARG A 272 9.85 -1.57 17.46
N LEU A 273 10.37 -2.55 16.73
CA LEU A 273 9.60 -3.23 15.69
C LEU A 273 8.49 -4.07 16.32
N ARG A 274 7.32 -4.07 15.68
CA ARG A 274 6.16 -4.84 16.13
C ARG A 274 6.25 -6.26 15.56
N ARG A 275 6.38 -7.25 16.45
CA ARG A 275 6.35 -8.68 16.09
C ARG A 275 4.98 -9.05 15.53
N ASP A 276 4.95 -9.96 14.56
CA ASP A 276 3.73 -10.44 13.89
C ASP A 276 2.89 -9.31 13.23
N ALA A 277 3.53 -8.19 12.89
CA ALA A 277 2.84 -7.05 12.29
C ALA A 277 2.88 -7.04 10.75
N GLY A 278 4.00 -7.49 10.18
CA GLY A 278 4.16 -7.56 8.72
C GLY A 278 3.21 -8.59 8.11
N GLY A 279 2.48 -8.19 7.06
CA GLY A 279 1.52 -9.08 6.41
C GLY A 279 2.17 -10.35 5.88
N ALA A 280 1.60 -11.50 6.22
CA ALA A 280 2.17 -12.79 5.87
C ALA A 280 2.07 -13.08 4.37
N GLY A 281 3.08 -13.72 3.79
CA GLY A 281 3.07 -14.12 2.39
C GLY A 281 4.33 -14.88 2.02
N ARG A 282 4.42 -15.37 0.78
CA ARG A 282 5.68 -15.92 0.23
C ARG A 282 6.82 -14.93 0.47
N ARG A 283 6.52 -13.64 0.28
CA ARG A 283 7.35 -12.51 0.69
C ARG A 283 6.57 -11.69 1.71
N ARG A 284 7.14 -11.56 2.92
CA ARG A 284 6.51 -10.88 4.07
C ARG A 284 6.47 -9.37 3.82
N GLY A 285 5.42 -8.69 4.28
CA GLY A 285 5.44 -7.24 4.40
C GLY A 285 6.36 -6.77 5.53
N GLY A 286 7.02 -5.63 5.37
CA GLY A 286 7.84 -5.02 6.41
C GLY A 286 7.00 -4.68 7.65
N ALA A 287 7.59 -4.84 8.81
CA ALA A 287 7.02 -4.47 10.09
C ALA A 287 7.12 -2.95 10.28
N SER A 288 6.09 -2.40 10.94
CA SER A 288 6.07 -1.04 11.44
C SER A 288 6.65 -0.96 12.85
N VAL A 289 6.82 0.27 13.32
CA VAL A 289 7.23 0.56 14.70
C VAL A 289 6.02 0.70 15.60
N GLU A 290 6.16 0.21 16.83
CA GLU A 290 5.38 0.60 17.98
C GLU A 290 6.25 1.36 18.98
N ALA A 291 5.67 2.39 19.60
CA ALA A 291 6.35 3.22 20.57
C ALA A 291 5.39 3.71 21.64
N ALA A 292 5.96 4.04 22.80
CA ALA A 292 5.23 4.65 23.89
C ALA A 292 6.06 5.76 24.51
N PHE A 293 5.42 6.86 24.91
CA PHE A 293 6.07 7.94 25.65
C PHE A 293 5.14 8.52 26.72
N THR A 294 5.74 9.19 27.68
CA THR A 294 5.07 9.89 28.78
C THR A 294 5.54 11.34 28.85
N PRO A 295 4.74 12.30 29.34
CA PRO A 295 5.21 13.64 29.63
C PRO A 295 6.41 13.64 30.58
N HIS A 296 7.44 14.42 30.28
CA HIS A 296 8.63 14.56 31.12
C HIS A 296 9.11 16.01 31.15
N GLY A 297 9.13 16.63 32.34
CA GLY A 297 9.48 18.04 32.47
C GLY A 297 8.36 19.03 32.09
N ALA A 298 7.16 18.54 31.73
CA ALA A 298 5.94 19.34 31.56
C ALA A 298 4.82 18.79 32.45
N GLY A 299 3.99 19.69 33.00
CA GLY A 299 2.84 19.30 33.83
C GLY A 299 1.65 18.75 33.04
N ARG A 300 1.55 19.12 31.75
CA ARG A 300 0.45 18.73 30.87
C ARG A 300 0.88 18.82 29.40
N LEU A 301 0.48 17.83 28.61
CA LEU A 301 0.51 17.90 27.15
C LEU A 301 -0.90 17.78 26.61
N GLU A 302 -1.18 18.52 25.53
CA GLU A 302 -2.38 18.39 24.75
C GLU A 302 -2.02 17.96 23.33
N GLY A 303 -2.79 17.02 22.78
CA GLY A 303 -2.46 16.41 21.51
C GLY A 303 -3.65 16.07 20.64
N THR A 304 -3.29 15.78 19.40
CA THR A 304 -4.19 15.35 18.34
C THR A 304 -3.54 14.17 17.61
N THR A 305 -4.35 13.19 17.27
CA THR A 305 -3.98 12.06 16.43
C THR A 305 -4.53 12.27 15.03
N LEU A 306 -3.75 11.84 14.05
CA LEU A 306 -4.11 11.83 12.64
C LEU A 306 -3.52 10.60 11.98
N GLY A 307 -4.35 9.60 11.70
CA GLY A 307 -3.87 8.37 11.08
C GLY A 307 -4.81 7.79 10.03
N MET A 308 -4.34 6.72 9.42
CA MET A 308 -5.06 5.90 8.47
C MET A 308 -4.92 4.44 8.86
N ARG A 309 -5.82 3.57 8.40
CA ARG A 309 -5.74 2.11 8.54
C ARG A 309 -5.85 1.63 9.98
N ARG A 310 -6.81 2.16 10.75
CA ARG A 310 -7.25 1.62 12.03
C ARG A 310 -8.03 0.34 11.81
N ALA A 311 -9.15 0.36 11.09
CA ALA A 311 -10.00 -0.83 10.97
C ALA A 311 -9.89 -1.50 9.59
N ILE A 312 -9.50 -0.74 8.57
CA ILE A 312 -9.33 -1.23 7.20
C ILE A 312 -7.83 -1.33 6.88
N PRO A 313 -7.21 -2.52 6.99
CA PRO A 313 -5.79 -2.70 6.75
C PRO A 313 -5.45 -2.58 5.26
N LEU A 314 -4.15 -2.52 4.98
CA LEU A 314 -3.63 -2.65 3.63
C LEU A 314 -3.87 -4.07 3.12
N PRO A 315 -4.55 -4.29 1.98
CA PRO A 315 -4.78 -5.64 1.48
C PRO A 315 -3.46 -6.27 1.01
N GLY A 316 -3.38 -7.60 1.03
CA GLY A 316 -2.27 -8.31 0.40
C GLY A 316 -2.39 -8.31 -1.13
N LEU A 317 -1.38 -8.89 -1.79
CA LEU A 317 -1.33 -8.97 -3.25
C LEU A 317 -0.99 -10.39 -3.72
N PHE A 318 -1.77 -10.93 -4.65
CA PHE A 318 -1.58 -12.27 -5.24
C PHE A 318 -1.54 -13.39 -4.20
N GLY A 319 -2.36 -13.24 -3.16
CA GLY A 319 -2.51 -14.23 -2.09
C GLY A 319 -1.64 -14.01 -0.85
N GLY A 320 -1.03 -12.84 -0.69
CA GLY A 320 -0.51 -12.43 0.61
C GLY A 320 -1.61 -11.90 1.53
N TYR A 321 -1.36 -11.83 2.84
CA TYR A 321 -2.29 -11.31 3.83
C TYR A 321 -2.05 -9.84 4.17
N PRO A 322 -3.07 -9.14 4.70
CA PRO A 322 -2.92 -7.79 5.24
C PRO A 322 -1.89 -7.70 6.36
N GLY A 323 -1.19 -6.57 6.41
CA GLY A 323 -0.39 -6.20 7.58
C GLY A 323 -1.26 -5.66 8.71
N ALA A 324 -0.66 -5.52 9.89
CA ALA A 324 -1.35 -5.00 11.05
C ALA A 324 -1.69 -3.52 10.92
N CYS A 325 -2.80 -3.12 11.57
CA CYS A 325 -3.35 -1.77 11.52
C CYS A 325 -2.63 -0.77 12.42
N THR A 326 -2.87 0.51 12.16
CA THR A 326 -2.52 1.64 13.02
C THR A 326 -3.37 1.62 14.30
N ALA A 327 -2.76 1.89 15.45
CA ALA A 327 -3.43 1.98 16.73
C ALA A 327 -2.86 3.14 17.55
N PHE A 328 -3.74 3.82 18.28
CA PHE A 328 -3.41 4.85 19.26
C PHE A 328 -4.13 4.48 20.55
N ASP A 329 -3.39 4.46 21.65
CA ASP A 329 -3.95 4.15 22.96
C ASP A 329 -3.41 5.15 23.99
N LEU A 330 -4.29 5.53 24.91
CA LEU A 330 -3.98 6.33 26.10
C LEU A 330 -4.09 5.43 27.32
N GLU A 331 -3.01 5.32 28.07
CA GLU A 331 -3.05 4.73 29.40
C GLU A 331 -3.13 5.84 30.46
N HIS A 332 -4.17 5.78 31.28
CA HIS A 332 -4.48 6.72 32.35
C HIS A 332 -5.02 5.95 33.56
N ASP A 333 -4.51 6.23 34.76
CA ASP A 333 -4.90 5.54 36.00
C ASP A 333 -4.89 4.00 35.92
N GLY A 334 -3.94 3.44 35.15
CA GLY A 334 -3.81 2.00 34.92
C GLY A 334 -4.85 1.39 33.96
N ALA A 335 -5.74 2.20 33.39
CA ALA A 335 -6.68 1.80 32.35
C ALA A 335 -6.16 2.21 30.96
N VAL A 336 -6.34 1.33 29.96
CA VAL A 336 -5.96 1.60 28.57
C VAL A 336 -7.22 1.92 27.75
N HIS A 337 -7.22 3.10 27.12
CA HIS A 337 -8.29 3.62 26.29
C HIS A 337 -7.83 3.72 24.83
N SER A 338 -8.52 3.05 23.92
CA SER A 338 -8.24 3.18 22.48
C SER A 338 -8.75 4.51 21.96
N LEU A 339 -7.88 5.24 21.26
CA LEU A 339 -8.19 6.54 20.65
C LEU A 339 -8.60 6.37 19.18
N GLY A 340 -9.37 7.33 18.67
CA GLY A 340 -9.71 7.43 17.26
C GLY A 340 -8.50 7.77 16.38
N LEU A 341 -8.65 7.67 15.05
CA LEU A 341 -7.59 8.08 14.13
C LEU A 341 -7.48 9.59 14.02
N ASN A 342 -8.58 10.30 14.25
CA ASN A 342 -8.68 11.76 14.11
C ASN A 342 -9.11 12.41 15.44
N ALA A 343 -8.64 11.90 16.58
CA ALA A 343 -9.02 12.42 17.88
C ALA A 343 -8.18 13.66 18.24
N GLY A 344 -8.83 14.73 18.71
CA GLY A 344 -8.19 15.94 19.23
C GLY A 344 -8.58 16.23 20.67
N GLY A 345 -7.89 17.18 21.30
CA GLY A 345 -8.12 17.54 22.71
C GLY A 345 -7.70 16.44 23.69
N ILE A 346 -6.80 15.55 23.26
CA ILE A 346 -6.26 14.49 24.10
C ILE A 346 -5.34 15.14 25.12
N VAL A 347 -5.54 14.87 26.41
CA VAL A 347 -4.71 15.42 27.49
C VAL A 347 -3.85 14.30 28.08
N LEU A 348 -2.55 14.56 28.20
CA LEU A 348 -1.62 13.72 28.96
C LEU A 348 -1.15 14.51 30.18
N GLY A 349 -1.44 13.98 31.36
CA GLY A 349 -0.89 14.41 32.63
C GLY A 349 0.36 13.61 33.02
N ALA A 350 0.93 13.97 34.18
CA ALA A 350 2.01 13.22 34.77
C ALA A 350 1.55 11.79 35.11
N GLY A 351 2.29 10.79 34.64
CA GLY A 351 1.96 9.37 34.84
C GLY A 351 1.21 8.73 33.68
N ASP A 352 0.63 9.53 32.77
CA ASP A 352 -0.06 9.02 31.59
C ASP A 352 0.94 8.50 30.54
N VAL A 353 0.52 7.51 29.77
CA VAL A 353 1.33 6.96 28.68
C VAL A 353 0.54 6.99 27.38
N PHE A 354 1.07 7.68 26.39
CA PHE A 354 0.57 7.57 25.02
C PHE A 354 1.33 6.47 24.29
N ARG A 355 0.57 5.54 23.68
CA ARG A 355 1.09 4.44 22.90
C ARG A 355 0.60 4.59 21.46
N PHE A 356 1.49 4.37 20.50
CA PHE A 356 1.13 4.32 19.10
C PHE A 356 1.83 3.19 18.37
N ALA A 357 1.12 2.62 17.40
CA ALA A 357 1.65 1.66 16.44
C ALA A 357 1.20 2.07 15.06
N ASN A 358 2.11 2.10 14.09
CA ASN A 358 1.76 2.42 12.70
C ASN A 358 1.29 1.16 11.96
N ALA A 359 0.62 1.32 10.82
CA ALA A 359 0.30 0.19 9.97
C ALA A 359 1.55 -0.41 9.30
N SER A 360 1.55 -1.74 9.20
CA SER A 360 2.61 -2.52 8.56
C SER A 360 2.32 -2.78 7.08
N GLY A 361 3.34 -3.17 6.34
CA GLY A 361 3.18 -3.54 4.94
C GLY A 361 2.46 -4.87 4.78
N SER A 362 1.77 -5.05 3.65
CA SER A 362 1.08 -6.31 3.35
C SER A 362 2.02 -7.36 2.74
N GLY A 363 1.62 -8.63 2.83
CA GLY A 363 2.33 -9.73 2.22
C GLY A 363 2.08 -9.84 0.71
N LEU A 364 2.99 -10.54 0.02
CA LEU A 364 2.85 -10.92 -1.38
C LEU A 364 2.95 -12.45 -1.54
N GLY A 365 2.00 -13.05 -2.24
CA GLY A 365 1.95 -14.50 -2.50
C GLY A 365 1.50 -15.34 -1.29
N ASP A 366 1.06 -16.57 -1.54
CA ASP A 366 0.60 -17.50 -0.50
C ASP A 366 1.68 -17.75 0.58
N PRO A 367 1.41 -17.54 1.89
CA PRO A 367 2.36 -17.82 2.96
C PRO A 367 2.90 -19.25 2.98
N LEU A 368 2.12 -20.24 2.52
CA LEU A 368 2.55 -21.63 2.47
C LEU A 368 3.64 -21.89 1.41
N GLU A 369 3.95 -20.90 0.58
CA GLU A 369 5.03 -20.94 -0.41
C GLU A 369 6.32 -20.29 0.08
N ARG A 370 6.32 -19.66 1.27
CA ARG A 370 7.55 -19.11 1.87
C ARG A 370 8.52 -20.25 2.19
N GLU A 371 9.81 -20.02 1.95
CA GLU A 371 10.86 -20.99 2.27
C GLU A 371 10.93 -21.21 3.79
N PRO A 372 10.83 -22.45 4.31
CA PRO A 372 10.79 -22.72 5.76
C PRO A 372 11.99 -22.15 6.53
N GLU A 373 13.17 -22.15 5.92
CA GLU A 373 14.41 -21.64 6.50
C GLU A 373 14.35 -20.12 6.70
N ARG A 374 13.65 -19.41 5.80
CA ARG A 374 13.41 -17.97 5.96
C ARG A 374 12.43 -17.68 7.09
N VAL A 375 11.44 -18.55 7.30
CA VAL A 375 10.54 -18.46 8.46
C VAL A 375 11.31 -18.71 9.77
N LEU A 376 12.22 -19.69 9.80
CA LEU A 376 13.10 -19.90 10.96
C LEU A 376 13.96 -18.66 11.24
N ALA A 377 14.52 -18.03 10.20
CA ALA A 377 15.25 -16.77 10.35
C ALA A 377 14.34 -15.66 10.91
N ASP A 378 13.13 -15.50 10.37
CA ASP A 378 12.17 -14.51 10.89
C ASP A 378 11.83 -14.72 12.38
N VAL A 379 11.75 -15.98 12.82
CA VAL A 379 11.51 -16.32 14.23
C VAL A 379 12.71 -16.00 15.11
N ARG A 380 13.92 -16.27 14.64
CA ARG A 380 15.16 -15.97 15.37
C ARG A 380 15.37 -14.47 15.53
N GLU A 381 15.05 -13.70 14.49
CA GLU A 381 15.13 -12.23 14.49
C GLU A 381 13.93 -11.56 15.17
N GLY A 382 12.92 -12.33 15.60
CA GLY A 382 11.76 -11.82 16.35
C GLY A 382 10.71 -11.10 15.50
N TYR A 383 10.78 -11.15 14.17
CA TYR A 383 9.74 -10.62 13.28
C TYR A 383 8.46 -11.44 13.35
N VAL A 384 8.59 -12.76 13.47
CA VAL A 384 7.50 -13.74 13.46
C VAL A 384 7.56 -14.55 14.75
N SER A 385 6.44 -14.79 15.41
CA SER A 385 6.41 -15.69 16.57
C SER A 385 6.42 -17.16 16.13
N GLY A 386 6.85 -18.06 17.03
CA GLY A 386 6.76 -19.50 16.79
C GLY A 386 5.32 -19.99 16.57
N GLU A 387 4.34 -19.27 17.10
CA GLU A 387 2.92 -19.52 16.85
C GLU A 387 2.56 -19.17 15.40
N THR A 388 2.82 -17.94 14.95
CA THR A 388 2.56 -17.51 13.56
C THR A 388 3.30 -18.37 12.54
N ALA A 389 4.55 -18.77 12.85
CA ALA A 389 5.31 -19.71 12.03
C ALA A 389 4.53 -21.01 11.78
N ARG A 390 3.92 -21.57 12.83
CA ARG A 390 3.13 -22.80 12.76
C ARG A 390 1.76 -22.60 12.12
N THR A 391 1.01 -21.58 12.52
CA THR A 391 -0.41 -21.43 12.17
C THR A 391 -0.62 -20.80 10.79
N VAL A 392 0.24 -19.86 10.38
CA VAL A 392 0.08 -19.10 9.13
C VAL A 392 1.00 -19.60 8.03
N TYR A 393 2.27 -19.87 8.36
CA TYR A 393 3.25 -20.37 7.38
C TYR A 393 3.31 -21.91 7.30
N GLY A 394 2.70 -22.61 8.27
CA GLY A 394 2.74 -24.07 8.36
C GLY A 394 4.13 -24.62 8.66
N VAL A 395 5.03 -23.83 9.24
CA VAL A 395 6.42 -24.22 9.53
C VAL A 395 6.53 -24.65 10.98
N VAL A 396 6.96 -25.89 11.19
CA VAL A 396 7.18 -26.47 12.51
C VAL A 396 8.67 -26.44 12.83
N LEU A 397 9.00 -25.87 13.99
CA LEU A 397 10.37 -25.74 14.46
C LEU A 397 10.63 -26.72 15.61
N GLY A 398 11.71 -27.48 15.53
CA GLY A 398 12.16 -28.42 16.55
C GLY A 398 13.65 -28.24 16.84
N ARG A 399 14.03 -28.12 18.12
CA ARG A 399 15.43 -27.94 18.57
C ARG A 399 16.19 -26.82 17.83
N GLY A 400 15.49 -25.75 17.45
CA GLY A 400 16.08 -24.60 16.74
C GLY A 400 16.29 -24.79 15.24
N THR A 401 15.81 -25.89 14.65
CA THR A 401 15.84 -26.17 13.20
C THR A 401 14.43 -26.39 12.65
N VAL A 402 14.27 -26.36 11.33
CA VAL A 402 13.00 -26.72 10.67
C VAL A 402 12.81 -28.23 10.72
N ASP A 403 11.65 -28.69 11.21
CA ASP A 403 11.20 -30.07 11.04
C ASP A 403 10.50 -30.21 9.69
N ALA A 404 11.18 -30.82 8.72
CA ALA A 404 10.67 -30.92 7.35
C ALA A 404 9.41 -31.78 7.23
N GLU A 405 9.29 -32.84 8.03
CA GLU A 405 8.13 -33.74 7.98
C GLU A 405 6.92 -33.11 8.63
N ALA A 406 7.09 -32.58 9.85
CA ALA A 406 6.03 -31.88 10.54
C ALA A 406 5.58 -30.62 9.79
N THR A 407 6.49 -29.92 9.11
CA THR A 407 6.16 -28.78 8.24
C THR A 407 5.31 -29.19 7.04
N ARG A 408 5.61 -30.32 6.38
CA ARG A 408 4.75 -30.83 5.29
C ARG A 408 3.34 -31.16 5.81
N ALA A 409 3.25 -31.91 6.91
CA ALA A 409 1.97 -32.28 7.51
C ALA A 409 1.16 -31.04 7.94
N ALA A 410 1.80 -30.04 8.55
CA ALA A 410 1.14 -28.79 8.94
C ALA A 410 0.63 -28.00 7.73
N ARG A 411 1.41 -27.90 6.65
CA ARG A 411 0.96 -27.24 5.41
C ARG A 411 -0.21 -27.96 4.76
N ASP A 412 -0.19 -29.30 4.72
CA ASP A 412 -1.30 -30.09 4.19
C ASP A 412 -2.57 -29.93 5.02
N ALA A 413 -2.43 -29.89 6.35
CA ALA A 413 -3.54 -29.61 7.25
C ALA A 413 -4.14 -28.21 7.02
N ILE A 414 -3.31 -27.17 6.83
CA ILE A 414 -3.79 -25.81 6.51
C ILE A 414 -4.51 -25.80 5.15
N ARG A 415 -3.99 -26.50 4.14
CA ARG A 415 -4.65 -26.62 2.83
C ARG A 415 -6.03 -27.27 2.94
N ALA A 416 -6.13 -28.36 3.70
CA ALA A 416 -7.41 -29.02 3.97
C ALA A 416 -8.38 -28.09 4.71
N ALA A 417 -7.92 -27.39 5.75
CA ALA A 417 -8.73 -26.44 6.52
C ALA A 417 -9.24 -25.27 5.67
N ARG A 418 -8.42 -24.74 4.74
CA ARG A 418 -8.83 -23.70 3.78
C ARG A 418 -10.01 -24.14 2.94
N LEU A 419 -9.97 -25.36 2.38
CA LEU A 419 -11.07 -25.90 1.56
C LEU A 419 -12.30 -26.23 2.40
N ALA A 420 -12.11 -26.77 3.61
CA ALA A 420 -13.22 -27.13 4.50
C ALA A 420 -14.08 -25.93 4.92
N ARG A 421 -13.46 -24.75 5.15
CA ARG A 421 -14.19 -23.52 5.51
C ARG A 421 -14.67 -22.69 4.31
N ALA A 422 -14.20 -22.99 3.10
CA ALA A 422 -14.54 -22.21 1.91
C ALA A 422 -15.86 -22.67 1.30
N ARG A 423 -16.65 -21.70 0.81
CA ARG A 423 -17.74 -21.99 -0.11
C ARG A 423 -17.15 -22.52 -1.43
N PRO A 424 -17.77 -23.55 -2.05
CA PRO A 424 -17.29 -24.10 -3.31
C PRO A 424 -17.38 -23.05 -4.44
N PRO A 425 -16.63 -23.24 -5.53
CA PRO A 425 -16.73 -22.38 -6.71
C PRO A 425 -18.14 -22.27 -7.26
N GLU A 426 -18.55 -21.06 -7.64
CA GLU A 426 -19.81 -20.81 -8.36
C GLU A 426 -19.80 -21.43 -9.76
N THR A 427 -18.62 -21.49 -10.38
CA THR A 427 -18.40 -22.13 -11.68
C THR A 427 -17.34 -23.22 -11.57
N ARG A 428 -17.61 -24.38 -12.17
CA ARG A 428 -16.66 -25.49 -12.26
C ARG A 428 -16.15 -25.68 -13.67
N ILE A 429 -14.83 -25.87 -13.81
CA ILE A 429 -14.17 -26.17 -15.07
C ILE A 429 -13.50 -27.54 -14.93
N GLU A 430 -14.11 -28.58 -15.49
CA GLU A 430 -13.69 -29.97 -15.30
C GLU A 430 -12.41 -30.32 -16.10
N GLU A 431 -12.21 -29.71 -17.27
CA GLU A 431 -11.14 -30.06 -18.20
C GLU A 431 -10.25 -28.85 -18.54
N ALA A 432 -9.39 -28.44 -17.60
CA ALA A 432 -8.26 -27.58 -17.92
C ALA A 432 -7.04 -28.47 -18.25
N PRO A 433 -6.55 -28.52 -19.51
CA PRO A 433 -5.44 -29.40 -19.86
C PRO A 433 -4.20 -28.97 -19.08
N ARG A 434 -3.62 -29.84 -18.26
CA ARG A 434 -2.45 -29.51 -17.42
C ARG A 434 -1.19 -29.25 -18.24
N ALA A 435 -1.01 -29.95 -19.35
CA ALA A 435 0.17 -29.87 -20.21
C ALA A 435 0.13 -28.74 -21.28
N ALA A 436 -0.87 -27.85 -21.26
CA ALA A 436 -0.96 -26.77 -22.25
C ALA A 436 0.00 -25.61 -21.98
N THR A 437 0.59 -25.06 -23.04
CA THR A 437 1.45 -23.86 -22.98
C THR A 437 0.63 -22.62 -22.67
N PRO A 438 1.03 -21.79 -21.67
CA PRO A 438 0.37 -20.52 -21.38
C PRO A 438 0.44 -19.53 -22.54
N VAL A 439 -0.69 -18.93 -22.89
CA VAL A 439 -0.79 -17.85 -23.89
C VAL A 439 -0.84 -16.45 -23.25
N GLY A 440 -1.05 -16.38 -21.93
CA GLY A 440 -1.13 -15.13 -21.18
C GLY A 440 -1.40 -15.37 -19.70
N ARG A 441 -1.62 -14.30 -18.94
CA ARG A 441 -1.95 -14.34 -17.50
C ARG A 441 -3.07 -13.36 -17.17
N LEU A 442 -3.85 -13.69 -16.13
CA LEU A 442 -4.84 -12.80 -15.50
C LEU A 442 -4.42 -12.33 -14.11
N SER A 443 -3.43 -12.99 -13.52
CA SER A 443 -2.71 -12.55 -12.32
C SER A 443 -1.33 -13.21 -12.29
N ALA A 444 -0.51 -12.91 -11.27
CA ALA A 444 0.77 -13.59 -11.10
C ALA A 444 0.63 -15.13 -10.92
N VAL A 445 -0.52 -15.60 -10.43
CA VAL A 445 -0.77 -17.01 -10.07
C VAL A 445 -1.91 -17.66 -10.87
N VAL A 446 -2.54 -16.91 -11.78
CA VAL A 446 -3.58 -17.37 -12.70
C VAL A 446 -3.11 -17.16 -14.13
N GLU A 447 -2.87 -18.27 -14.82
CA GLU A 447 -2.43 -18.28 -16.22
C GLU A 447 -3.56 -18.68 -17.16
N VAL A 448 -3.42 -18.29 -18.42
CA VAL A 448 -4.38 -18.57 -19.48
C VAL A 448 -3.77 -19.53 -20.47
N VAL A 449 -4.51 -20.58 -20.83
CA VAL A 449 -4.15 -21.56 -21.86
C VAL A 449 -5.23 -21.64 -22.94
N ARG A 450 -4.86 -22.21 -24.08
CA ARG A 450 -5.80 -22.56 -25.15
C ARG A 450 -6.17 -24.03 -25.05
N ALA A 451 -7.46 -24.34 -25.04
CA ALA A 451 -7.99 -25.70 -24.98
C ALA A 451 -9.30 -25.79 -25.77
N GLY A 452 -9.40 -26.73 -26.71
CA GLY A 452 -10.62 -26.92 -27.51
C GLY A 452 -11.08 -25.66 -28.25
N GLY A 453 -10.14 -24.84 -28.75
CA GLY A 453 -10.43 -23.56 -29.42
C GLY A 453 -10.72 -22.38 -28.48
N ALA A 454 -11.05 -22.63 -27.21
CA ALA A 454 -11.35 -21.59 -26.22
C ALA A 454 -10.13 -21.22 -25.37
N LEU A 455 -10.21 -20.05 -24.71
CA LEU A 455 -9.25 -19.62 -23.69
C LEU A 455 -9.78 -20.01 -22.30
N LEU A 456 -8.91 -20.61 -21.50
CA LEU A 456 -9.19 -21.06 -20.14
C LEU A 456 -8.20 -20.45 -19.15
N ALA A 457 -8.70 -19.88 -18.07
CA ALA A 457 -7.91 -19.47 -16.92
C ALA A 457 -7.74 -20.68 -15.98
N ARG A 458 -6.52 -20.92 -15.51
CA ARG A 458 -6.20 -22.02 -14.58
C ARG A 458 -5.22 -21.57 -13.51
N CYS A 459 -5.21 -22.29 -12.39
CA CYS A 459 -4.18 -22.12 -11.36
C CYS A 459 -2.81 -22.49 -11.93
N ALA A 460 -1.84 -21.57 -11.83
CA ALA A 460 -0.48 -21.80 -12.33
C ALA A 460 0.32 -22.85 -11.52
N ALA A 461 -0.19 -23.31 -10.36
CA ALA A 461 0.48 -24.32 -9.55
C ALA A 461 0.04 -25.75 -9.89
N CYS A 462 -1.26 -26.03 -9.92
CA CYS A 462 -1.79 -27.39 -10.10
C CYS A 462 -2.56 -27.59 -11.42
N GLY A 463 -2.79 -26.53 -12.19
CA GLY A 463 -3.51 -26.57 -13.45
C GLY A 463 -5.04 -26.66 -13.33
N ALA A 464 -5.62 -26.57 -12.13
CA ALA A 464 -7.08 -26.58 -11.95
C ALA A 464 -7.73 -25.38 -12.68
N GLY A 465 -8.80 -25.65 -13.44
CA GLY A 465 -9.52 -24.63 -14.20
C GLY A 465 -10.32 -23.69 -13.29
N LEU A 466 -10.34 -22.40 -13.65
CA LEU A 466 -10.97 -21.32 -12.88
C LEU A 466 -12.04 -20.57 -13.69
N ALA A 467 -11.86 -20.37 -15.00
CA ALA A 467 -12.89 -19.77 -15.85
C ALA A 467 -12.63 -20.04 -17.33
N ARG A 468 -13.68 -19.91 -18.15
CA ARG A 468 -13.56 -19.75 -19.61
C ARG A 468 -13.63 -18.27 -19.95
N ALA A 469 -12.90 -17.82 -20.98
CA ALA A 469 -13.03 -16.45 -21.47
C ALA A 469 -14.48 -16.19 -21.96
N PRO A 470 -15.07 -15.00 -21.69
CA PRO A 470 -14.50 -13.83 -20.99
C PRO A 470 -14.83 -13.77 -19.48
N GLY A 471 -15.14 -14.91 -18.86
CA GLY A 471 -15.59 -15.03 -17.48
C GLY A 471 -14.59 -14.56 -16.41
N LEU A 472 -15.10 -14.31 -15.21
CA LEU A 472 -14.31 -13.90 -14.04
C LEU A 472 -13.69 -15.14 -13.38
N TRP A 473 -12.35 -15.21 -13.32
CA TRP A 473 -11.65 -16.35 -12.75
C TRP A 473 -11.93 -16.57 -11.25
N LYS A 474 -12.29 -15.52 -10.50
CA LYS A 474 -12.69 -15.63 -9.08
C LYS A 474 -13.98 -16.44 -8.88
N ALA A 475 -14.85 -16.52 -9.89
CA ALA A 475 -16.04 -17.37 -9.83
C ALA A 475 -15.68 -18.88 -9.83
N GLY A 476 -14.46 -19.24 -10.25
CA GLY A 476 -13.93 -20.61 -10.15
C GLY A 476 -13.05 -20.86 -8.93
N ALA A 477 -12.86 -19.87 -8.06
CA ALA A 477 -12.14 -20.04 -6.81
C ALA A 477 -13.10 -20.52 -5.71
N ALA A 478 -12.58 -21.30 -4.77
CA ALA A 478 -13.27 -21.53 -3.51
C ALA A 478 -13.08 -20.30 -2.61
N VAL A 479 -14.13 -19.82 -1.95
CA VAL A 479 -14.10 -18.52 -1.26
C VAL A 479 -14.42 -18.68 0.22
N ALA A 480 -13.54 -18.17 1.09
CA ALA A 480 -13.83 -17.97 2.50
C ALA A 480 -13.87 -16.48 2.83
N GLU A 481 -14.71 -16.10 3.78
CA GLU A 481 -14.77 -14.73 4.32
C GLU A 481 -14.59 -14.79 5.83
N THR A 482 -13.75 -13.92 6.38
CA THR A 482 -13.52 -13.80 7.81
C THR A 482 -13.61 -12.34 8.22
N THR A 483 -14.43 -12.04 9.23
CA THR A 483 -14.59 -10.68 9.76
C THR A 483 -13.31 -10.25 10.47
N LEU A 484 -12.80 -9.06 10.10
CA LEU A 484 -11.63 -8.46 10.73
C LEU A 484 -11.88 -8.17 12.21
N GLY A 485 -10.81 -8.16 13.00
CA GLY A 485 -10.88 -7.94 14.44
C GLY A 485 -11.43 -9.08 15.27
N THR A 486 -11.64 -10.25 14.65
CA THR A 486 -11.99 -11.48 15.36
C THR A 486 -10.75 -12.35 15.60
N PRO A 487 -10.75 -13.22 16.62
CA PRO A 487 -9.67 -14.21 16.81
C PRO A 487 -9.45 -15.09 15.57
N ALA A 488 -10.51 -15.39 14.82
CA ALA A 488 -10.43 -16.14 13.57
C ALA A 488 -9.62 -15.41 12.50
N TYR A 489 -9.75 -14.08 12.39
CA TYR A 489 -8.93 -13.27 11.49
C TYR A 489 -7.46 -13.32 11.90
N THR A 490 -7.16 -13.12 13.17
CA THR A 490 -5.77 -13.17 13.67
C THR A 490 -5.14 -14.55 13.45
N ALA A 491 -5.89 -15.63 13.68
CA ALA A 491 -5.42 -16.98 13.42
C ALA A 491 -5.14 -17.24 11.92
N ALA A 492 -5.95 -16.66 11.02
CA ALA A 492 -5.79 -16.85 9.57
C ALA A 492 -4.67 -15.99 8.97
N ALA A 493 -4.60 -14.71 9.33
CA ALA A 493 -3.71 -13.73 8.71
C ALA A 493 -2.37 -13.54 9.45
N GLY A 494 -2.31 -13.90 10.74
CA GLY A 494 -1.15 -13.69 11.61
C GLY A 494 -0.97 -12.26 12.10
N ALA A 495 -1.86 -11.34 11.73
CA ALA A 495 -1.82 -9.94 12.12
C ALA A 495 -3.10 -9.54 12.86
N THR A 496 -3.00 -8.58 13.78
CA THR A 496 -4.15 -8.01 14.48
C THR A 496 -4.69 -6.77 13.77
N ALA A 497 -6.00 -6.64 13.76
CA ALA A 497 -6.75 -5.46 13.37
C ALA A 497 -7.84 -5.24 14.43
N PRO A 498 -8.24 -4.00 14.75
CA PRO A 498 -9.41 -3.74 15.57
C PRO A 498 -10.70 -4.11 14.81
N LEU A 499 -11.74 -4.46 15.56
CA LEU A 499 -13.09 -4.63 15.02
C LEU A 499 -13.65 -3.25 14.65
N ARG A 500 -14.28 -3.15 13.48
CA ARG A 500 -15.04 -1.96 13.09
C ARG A 500 -16.45 -2.05 13.65
N ALA A 501 -16.91 -1.05 14.38
CA ALA A 501 -18.26 -1.05 14.95
C ALA A 501 -19.33 -0.84 13.86
N ALA A 502 -19.06 0.06 12.90
CA ALA A 502 -20.02 0.43 11.87
C ALA A 502 -20.01 -0.47 10.62
N GLY A 503 -20.39 -1.74 10.75
CA GLY A 503 -20.51 -2.68 9.63
C GLY A 503 -19.21 -3.44 9.34
N ALA A 504 -19.37 -4.73 9.05
CA ALA A 504 -18.27 -5.68 9.01
C ALA A 504 -17.33 -5.43 7.82
N VAL A 505 -16.04 -5.30 8.12
CA VAL A 505 -14.96 -5.45 7.13
C VAL A 505 -14.57 -6.93 7.11
N VAL A 506 -14.51 -7.51 5.91
CA VAL A 506 -14.17 -8.92 5.73
C VAL A 506 -12.88 -9.07 4.94
N LEU A 507 -12.06 -10.01 5.39
CA LEU A 507 -11.00 -10.61 4.60
C LEU A 507 -11.63 -11.70 3.75
N ARG A 508 -11.69 -11.50 2.45
CA ARG A 508 -12.10 -12.51 1.49
C ARG A 508 -10.88 -13.20 0.91
N GLU A 509 -10.85 -14.51 1.01
CA GLU A 509 -9.76 -15.36 0.55
C GLU A 509 -10.23 -16.20 -0.63
N HIS A 510 -9.55 -16.08 -1.77
CA HIS A 510 -9.84 -16.83 -2.98
C HIS A 510 -8.84 -17.99 -3.11
N PHE A 511 -9.28 -19.22 -2.90
CA PHE A 511 -8.44 -20.41 -2.98
C PHE A 511 -8.61 -21.15 -4.30
N CYS A 512 -7.52 -21.76 -4.77
CA CYS A 512 -7.61 -22.76 -5.83
C CYS A 512 -8.39 -24.00 -5.33
N PRO A 513 -9.46 -24.44 -6.00
CA PRO A 513 -10.23 -25.60 -5.58
C PRO A 513 -9.43 -26.92 -5.68
N GLY A 514 -8.36 -26.96 -6.49
CA GLY A 514 -7.56 -28.16 -6.69
C GLY A 514 -6.41 -28.36 -5.70
N CYS A 515 -5.76 -27.28 -5.24
CA CYS A 515 -4.58 -27.38 -4.35
C CYS A 515 -4.62 -26.46 -3.12
N ALA A 516 -5.73 -25.75 -2.91
CA ALA A 516 -5.92 -24.79 -1.81
C ALA A 516 -4.88 -23.65 -1.75
N ARG A 517 -4.15 -23.40 -2.85
CA ARG A 517 -3.27 -22.23 -2.98
C ARG A 517 -4.12 -20.96 -2.84
N LEU A 518 -3.69 -20.03 -2.00
CA LEU A 518 -4.30 -18.71 -1.86
C LEU A 518 -3.95 -17.88 -3.11
N LEU A 519 -4.96 -17.62 -3.95
CA LEU A 519 -4.80 -16.96 -5.25
C LEU A 519 -4.87 -15.44 -5.14
N GLU A 520 -5.75 -14.93 -4.27
CA GLU A 520 -5.93 -13.50 -4.02
C GLU A 520 -6.60 -13.29 -2.65
N THR A 521 -6.32 -12.15 -2.04
CA THR A 521 -7.05 -11.66 -0.85
C THR A 521 -7.68 -10.32 -1.16
N GLU A 522 -8.90 -10.10 -0.66
CA GLU A 522 -9.58 -8.81 -0.73
C GLU A 522 -9.94 -8.35 0.69
N VAL A 523 -9.76 -7.07 0.99
CA VAL A 523 -10.23 -6.42 2.23
C VAL A 523 -11.35 -5.47 1.82
N VAL A 524 -12.59 -5.86 2.09
CA VAL A 524 -13.79 -5.17 1.59
C VAL A 524 -14.87 -5.11 2.66
N LEU A 525 -15.85 -4.23 2.47
CA LEU A 525 -17.07 -4.28 3.27
C LEU A 525 -17.87 -5.54 2.91
N ALA A 526 -18.47 -6.18 3.91
CA ALA A 526 -19.31 -7.36 3.70
C ALA A 526 -20.38 -7.10 2.63
N GLY A 527 -20.58 -8.07 1.73
CA GLY A 527 -21.51 -7.96 0.60
C GLY A 527 -20.94 -7.30 -0.66
N THR A 528 -19.74 -6.72 -0.64
CA THR A 528 -19.10 -6.16 -1.84
C THR A 528 -18.80 -7.27 -2.86
N PRO A 529 -19.23 -7.19 -4.14
CA PRO A 529 -18.94 -8.23 -5.13
C PRO A 529 -17.43 -8.37 -5.40
N PRO A 530 -16.93 -9.55 -5.82
CA PRO A 530 -15.52 -9.74 -6.14
C PRO A 530 -15.01 -8.84 -7.27
N GLU A 531 -13.76 -8.37 -7.16
CA GLU A 531 -13.18 -7.49 -8.17
C GLU A 531 -12.81 -8.26 -9.44
N ALA A 532 -13.08 -7.68 -10.61
CA ALA A 532 -12.52 -8.18 -11.87
C ALA A 532 -11.11 -7.58 -12.10
N ASP A 533 -10.11 -8.14 -11.41
CA ASP A 533 -8.74 -7.61 -11.27
C ASP A 533 -8.16 -7.03 -12.56
N VAL A 534 -8.10 -7.83 -13.62
CA VAL A 534 -7.55 -7.44 -14.93
C VAL A 534 -8.33 -8.13 -16.04
N ARG A 535 -8.56 -7.41 -17.14
CA ARG A 535 -9.16 -7.95 -18.38
C ARG A 535 -8.30 -7.58 -19.58
N PRO A 536 -7.31 -8.41 -19.94
CA PRO A 536 -6.52 -8.22 -21.14
C PRO A 536 -7.38 -8.36 -22.41
N ALA A 537 -6.98 -7.71 -23.51
CA ALA A 537 -7.74 -7.74 -24.77
C ALA A 537 -7.97 -9.18 -25.29
N PHE A 538 -6.93 -10.02 -25.20
CA PHE A 538 -7.02 -11.43 -25.62
C PHE A 538 -8.06 -12.24 -24.82
N TRP A 539 -8.35 -11.84 -23.57
CA TRP A 539 -9.34 -12.52 -22.71
C TRP A 539 -10.75 -11.97 -22.89
N ALA A 540 -10.87 -10.68 -23.20
CA ALA A 540 -12.16 -9.99 -23.31
C ALA A 540 -12.92 -10.33 -24.61
N GLY A 541 -12.29 -11.01 -25.58
CA GLY A 541 -12.90 -11.35 -26.87
C GLY A 541 -13.04 -10.13 -27.81
N ALA A 542 -12.16 -9.15 -27.68
CA ALA A 542 -12.16 -7.89 -28.43
C ALA A 542 -11.12 -7.84 -29.56
#